data_AF-G1UY32-F1
#
_entry.id   AF-G1UY32-F1
#
_cell.length_a   1.000
_cell.length_b   1.000
_cell.length_c   1.000
_cell.angle_alpha   90.00
_cell.angle_beta   90.00
_cell.angle_gamma   90.00
#
_symmetry.space_group_name_H-M   'P 1'
#
loop_
_entity.id
_entity.type
_entity.pdbx_description
1 polymer ?
#
loop_
_entity_poly.entity_id
_entity_poly.type
_entity_poly.pdbx_seq_one_letter_code
_entity_poly.pdbx_strand_id
1 'polypeptide(L)'
;MNGLRIFQNREFGAVRVIEYGGEPWFVARDVCAVLGTETRDLPDILEHDEQRPIVDIIHTLNDSTGLRRDSRIISEPGLYSLVLRSRKPEAKAFKRWIVHEVIPS
;
A
#
# COMPACT_ATOMS: atom_id res chain seq x y z
N MET A 1 5.27 19.31 1.19
CA MET A 1 4.51 18.91 -0.02
C MET A 1 4.48 17.40 0.00
N ASN A 2 3.51 16.81 0.68
CA ASN A 2 3.47 15.35 0.85
C ASN A 2 2.54 14.81 -0.24
N GLY A 3 3.15 14.27 -1.29
CA GLY A 3 2.46 13.91 -2.52
C GLY A 3 2.11 12.43 -2.58
N LEU A 4 0.98 12.14 -3.23
CA LEU A 4 0.74 10.81 -3.78
C LEU A 4 1.75 10.54 -4.90
N ARG A 5 2.47 9.44 -4.80
CA ARG A 5 3.36 8.90 -5.83
C ARG A 5 2.75 7.65 -6.42
N ILE A 6 2.90 7.45 -7.72
CA ILE A 6 2.36 6.29 -8.43
C ILE A 6 3.52 5.56 -9.10
N PHE A 7 3.72 4.31 -8.72
CA PHE A 7 4.73 3.43 -9.28
C PHE A 7 4.07 2.44 -10.22
N GLN A 8 4.57 2.35 -11.45
CA GLN A 8 4.01 1.47 -12.49
C GLN A 8 4.94 0.28 -12.68
N ASN A 9 4.36 -0.92 -12.69
CA ASN A 9 5.06 -2.15 -13.01
C ASN A 9 4.22 -2.98 -14.01
N ARG A 10 4.87 -3.61 -14.98
CA ARG A 10 4.19 -4.40 -16.01
C ARG A 10 3.49 -5.65 -15.45
N GLU A 11 4.02 -6.22 -14.37
CA GLU A 11 3.53 -7.43 -13.73
C GLU A 11 2.54 -7.12 -12.59
N PHE A 12 2.79 -6.03 -11.83
CA PHE A 12 2.01 -5.71 -10.62
C PHE A 12 1.01 -4.56 -10.81
N GLY A 13 1.01 -3.91 -11.98
CA GLY A 13 0.18 -2.74 -12.24
C GLY A 13 0.68 -1.50 -11.50
N ALA A 14 -0.26 -0.64 -11.12
CA ALA A 14 0.04 0.60 -10.42
C ALA A 14 -0.03 0.42 -8.91
N VAL A 15 1.03 0.79 -8.19
CA VAL A 15 1.02 0.90 -6.73
C VAL A 15 1.19 2.35 -6.33
N ARG A 16 0.20 2.85 -5.61
CA ARG A 16 0.16 4.20 -5.07
C ARG A 16 0.79 4.24 -3.68
N VAL A 17 1.67 5.20 -3.46
CA VAL A 17 2.40 5.44 -2.21
C VAL A 17 2.20 6.87 -1.77
N ILE A 18 1.97 7.05 -0.48
CA ILE A 18 1.76 8.34 0.18
C ILE A 18 2.83 8.51 1.23
N GLU A 19 3.52 9.64 1.23
CA GLU A 19 4.42 9.99 2.32
C GLU A 19 3.63 10.61 3.48
N TYR A 20 3.62 9.95 4.63
CA TYR A 20 2.90 10.41 5.81
C TYR A 20 3.71 10.16 7.07
N GLY A 21 3.97 11.21 7.85
CA GLY A 21 4.79 11.11 9.06
C GLY A 21 6.26 10.79 8.82
N GLY A 22 6.78 11.03 7.61
CA GLY A 22 8.15 10.68 7.23
C GLY A 22 8.32 9.23 6.74
N GLU A 23 7.23 8.47 6.68
CA GLU A 23 7.22 7.05 6.30
C GLU A 23 6.36 6.84 5.03
N PRO A 24 6.70 5.85 4.18
CA PRO A 24 5.88 5.49 3.04
C PRO A 24 4.66 4.64 3.45
N TRP A 25 3.49 5.03 2.96
CA TRP A 25 2.24 4.29 3.13
C TRP A 25 1.68 3.87 1.77
N PHE A 26 1.32 2.61 1.63
CA PHE A 26 0.82 2.02 0.40
C PHE A 26 -0.70 2.02 0.39
N VAL A 27 -1.32 2.36 -0.74
CA VAL A 27 -2.78 2.22 -0.86
C VAL A 27 -3.15 0.74 -0.82
N ALA A 28 -3.97 0.36 0.16
CA ALA A 28 -4.26 -1.03 0.47
C ALA A 28 -4.82 -1.78 -0.74
N ARG A 29 -5.70 -1.12 -1.51
CA ARG A 29 -6.35 -1.70 -2.69
C ARG A 29 -5.34 -2.21 -3.72
N ASP A 30 -4.28 -1.45 -3.95
CA ASP A 30 -3.29 -1.77 -4.98
C ASP A 30 -2.46 -2.99 -4.55
N VAL A 31 -2.04 -3.02 -3.28
CA VAL A 31 -1.32 -4.16 -2.67
C VAL A 31 -2.20 -5.41 -2.66
N CYS A 32 -3.46 -5.27 -2.26
CA CYS A 32 -4.43 -6.35 -2.19
C CYS A 32 -4.69 -6.99 -3.56
N ALA A 33 -4.81 -6.18 -4.61
CA ALA A 33 -4.99 -6.67 -5.98
C ALA A 33 -3.83 -7.57 -6.42
N VAL A 34 -2.59 -7.17 -6.11
CA VAL A 34 -1.40 -7.97 -6.43
C VAL A 34 -1.40 -9.27 -5.63
N LEU A 35 -1.55 -9.18 -4.31
CA LEU A 35 -1.41 -10.34 -3.41
C LEU A 35 -2.63 -11.27 -3.35
N GLY A 36 -3.75 -10.86 -3.95
CA GLY A 36 -5.00 -11.64 -3.99
C GLY A 36 -5.69 -11.72 -2.63
N THR A 37 -5.69 -10.61 -1.90
CA THR A 37 -6.43 -10.45 -0.64
C THR A 37 -7.44 -9.31 -0.79
N GLU A 38 -8.37 -9.18 0.16
CA GLU A 38 -9.40 -8.14 0.14
C GLU A 38 -9.13 -7.09 1.22
N THR A 39 -9.34 -5.81 0.90
CA THR A 39 -9.07 -4.72 1.85
C THR A 39 -9.93 -4.79 3.12
N ARG A 40 -11.06 -5.49 3.05
CA ARG A 40 -11.98 -5.70 4.18
C ARG A 40 -11.42 -6.69 5.21
N ASP A 41 -10.55 -7.60 4.79
CA ASP A 41 -9.99 -8.65 5.65
C ASP A 41 -8.76 -8.11 6.42
N LEU A 42 -8.16 -7.00 5.96
CA LEU A 42 -6.95 -6.43 6.55
C LEU A 42 -7.00 -6.18 8.07
N PRO A 43 -8.12 -5.69 8.66
CA PRO A 43 -8.20 -5.51 10.11
C PRO A 43 -8.06 -6.79 10.93
N ASP A 44 -8.37 -7.95 10.33
CA ASP A 44 -8.23 -9.25 10.97
C ASP A 44 -6.85 -9.89 10.72
N ILE A 45 -6.04 -9.29 9.84
CA ILE A 45 -4.74 -9.82 9.39
C ILE A 45 -3.59 -8.98 9.91
N LEU A 46 -3.79 -7.66 9.99
CA LEU A 46 -2.76 -6.66 10.26
C LEU A 46 -3.05 -5.94 11.57
N GLU A 47 -1.98 -5.60 12.27
CA GLU A 47 -2.03 -4.83 13.51
C GLU A 47 -2.47 -3.38 13.28
N HIS A 48 -2.85 -2.67 14.35
CA HIS A 48 -3.37 -1.31 14.24
C HIS A 48 -2.34 -0.30 13.73
N ASP A 49 -1.05 -0.53 13.97
CA ASP A 49 0.04 0.31 13.46
C ASP A 49 0.45 -0.05 12.01
N GLU A 50 0.04 -1.22 11.52
CA GLU A 50 0.35 -1.71 10.18
C GLU A 50 -0.62 -1.21 9.11
N GLN A 51 -1.78 -0.68 9.50
CA GLN A 51 -2.83 -0.25 8.59
C GLN A 51 -3.69 0.85 9.18
N ARG A 52 -4.18 1.75 8.33
CA ARG A 52 -5.01 2.88 8.76
C ARG A 52 -6.14 3.17 7.78
N PRO A 53 -7.29 3.69 8.23
CA PRO A 53 -8.29 4.30 7.36
C PRO A 53 -7.67 5.43 6.55
N ILE A 54 -7.97 5.50 5.26
CA ILE A 54 -7.41 6.57 4.42
C ILE A 54 -7.92 7.96 4.82
N VAL A 55 -9.11 8.02 5.41
CA VAL A 55 -9.75 9.25 5.88
C VAL A 55 -8.93 9.98 6.94
N ASP A 56 -8.09 9.26 7.70
CA ASP A 56 -7.25 9.83 8.75
C ASP A 56 -6.15 10.73 8.18
N ILE A 57 -5.74 10.48 6.92
CA ILE A 57 -4.66 11.21 6.27
C ILE A 57 -5.12 12.02 5.06
N ILE A 58 -6.32 11.75 4.53
CA ILE A 58 -6.78 12.37 3.27
C ILE A 58 -6.89 13.89 3.37
N HIS A 59 -7.16 14.43 4.56
CA HIS A 59 -7.20 15.87 4.82
C HIS A 59 -5.82 16.54 4.68
N THR A 60 -4.75 15.77 4.79
CA THR A 60 -3.37 16.23 4.60
C THR A 60 -2.93 16.18 3.14
N LEU A 61 -3.73 15.53 2.29
CA LEU A 61 -3.48 15.37 0.85
C LEU A 61 -4.39 16.31 0.07
N ASN A 62 -3.85 16.96 -0.96
CA ASN A 62 -4.69 17.73 -1.87
C ASN A 62 -5.72 16.80 -2.55
N ASP A 63 -6.98 17.23 -2.54
CA ASP A 63 -8.20 16.43 -2.77
C ASP A 63 -8.36 15.79 -4.17
N SER A 64 -7.36 15.93 -5.03
CA SER A 64 -7.45 15.66 -6.47
C SER A 64 -7.02 14.24 -6.87
N THR A 65 -6.68 13.39 -5.89
CA THR A 65 -5.94 12.12 -6.12
C THR A 65 -6.81 10.88 -6.27
N GLY A 66 -8.14 11.00 -6.09
CA GLY A 66 -9.09 9.87 -6.19
C GLY A 66 -9.06 8.89 -5.00
N LEU A 67 -8.18 9.14 -4.01
CA LEU A 67 -8.00 8.32 -2.81
C LEU A 67 -9.24 8.23 -1.92
N ARG A 68 -10.19 9.16 -2.03
CA ARG A 68 -11.46 9.15 -1.29
C ARG A 68 -12.29 7.89 -1.50
N ARG A 69 -12.03 7.16 -2.60
CA ARG A 69 -12.73 5.91 -2.93
C ARG A 69 -12.05 4.68 -2.34
N ASP A 70 -10.82 4.79 -1.86
CA ASP A 70 -10.12 3.71 -1.21
C ASP A 70 -10.46 3.70 0.28
N SER A 71 -10.32 2.54 0.93
CA SER A 71 -10.71 2.41 2.34
C SER A 71 -9.53 2.58 3.30
N ARG A 72 -8.36 2.04 2.93
CA ARG A 72 -7.23 1.88 3.83
C ARG A 72 -5.89 2.10 3.13
N ILE A 73 -4.90 2.39 3.95
CA ILE A 73 -3.47 2.40 3.61
C ILE A 73 -2.75 1.39 4.52
N ILE A 74 -1.60 0.91 4.07
CA ILE A 74 -0.78 -0.10 4.75
C ILE A 74 0.63 0.45 4.89
N SER A 75 1.26 0.27 6.04
CA SER A 75 2.67 0.61 6.24
C SER A 75 3.58 -0.42 5.57
N GLU A 76 4.89 -0.16 5.54
CA GLU A 76 5.86 -1.14 5.06
C GLU A 76 5.83 -2.48 5.84
N PRO A 77 5.82 -2.49 7.20
CA PRO A 77 5.64 -3.73 7.97
C PRO A 77 4.37 -4.50 7.59
N GLY A 78 3.24 -3.82 7.49
CA GLY A 78 1.97 -4.44 7.09
C GLY A 78 2.01 -5.04 5.68
N LEU A 79 2.70 -4.38 4.75
CA LEU A 79 2.92 -4.91 3.40
C LEU A 79 3.71 -6.22 3.47
N TYR A 80 4.76 -6.29 4.28
CA TYR A 80 5.53 -7.53 4.47
C TYR A 80 4.71 -8.63 5.15
N SER A 81 3.89 -8.30 6.14
CA SER A 81 2.97 -9.24 6.78
C SER A 81 2.03 -9.90 5.74
N LEU A 82 1.49 -9.11 4.80
CA LEU A 82 0.69 -9.65 3.69
C LEU A 82 1.51 -10.49 2.70
N VAL A 83 2.70 -10.04 2.33
CA VAL A 83 3.60 -10.77 1.41
C VAL A 83 3.96 -12.14 1.98
N LEU A 84 4.30 -12.21 3.28
CA LEU A 84 4.69 -13.46 3.94
C LEU A 84 3.52 -14.45 4.06
N ARG A 85 2.29 -13.95 4.17
CA ARG A 85 1.08 -14.76 4.22
C ARG A 85 0.60 -15.22 2.85
N SER A 86 0.95 -14.48 1.79
CA SER A 86 0.46 -14.74 0.45
C SER A 86 1.01 -16.05 -0.11
N ARG A 87 0.14 -16.82 -0.78
CA ARG A 87 0.49 -18.05 -1.48
C ARG A 87 0.75 -17.82 -2.97
N LYS A 88 0.63 -16.57 -3.43
CA LYS A 88 0.83 -16.22 -4.83
C LYS A 88 2.31 -16.31 -5.21
N PRO A 89 2.66 -16.91 -6.36
CA PRO A 89 4.05 -16.95 -6.82
C PRO A 89 4.64 -15.55 -7.03
N GLU A 90 3.80 -14.57 -7.36
CA GLU A 90 4.17 -13.19 -7.60
C GLU A 90 4.60 -12.45 -6.32
N ALA A 91 4.22 -12.91 -5.13
CA ALA A 91 4.46 -12.20 -3.86
C ALA A 91 5.96 -11.92 -3.60
N LYS A 92 6.82 -12.88 -3.96
CA LYS A 92 8.28 -12.72 -3.82
C LYS A 92 8.85 -11.68 -4.77
N ALA A 93 8.36 -11.66 -6.02
CA ALA A 93 8.77 -10.69 -7.03
C ALA A 93 8.25 -9.29 -6.69
N PHE A 94 7.01 -9.20 -6.21
CA PHE A 94 6.39 -7.97 -5.72
C PHE A 94 7.20 -7.36 -4.58
N LYS A 95 7.56 -8.15 -3.56
CA LYS A 95 8.44 -7.70 -2.46
C LYS A 95 9.75 -7.12 -2.97
N ARG A 96 10.39 -7.81 -3.92
CA ARG A 96 11.67 -7.37 -4.50
C ARG A 96 11.51 -6.02 -5.18
N TRP A 97 10.45 -5.85 -5.97
CA TRP A 97 10.16 -4.59 -6.63
C TRP A 97 9.91 -3.45 -5.62
N ILE A 98 9.12 -3.70 -4.57
CA ILE A 98 8.87 -2.71 -3.50
C ILE A 98 10.18 -2.24 -2.84
N VAL A 99 11.02 -3.17 -2.41
CA VAL A 99 12.27 -2.88 -1.70
C VAL A 99 13.31 -2.17 -2.56
N HIS A 100 13.42 -2.56 -3.83
CA HIS A 100 14.51 -2.07 -4.68
C HIS A 100 14.15 -0.86 -5.53
N GLU A 101 12.87 -0.67 -5.84
CA GLU A 101 12.44 0.38 -6.78
C GLU A 101 11.45 1.37 -6.15
N VAL A 102 10.58 0.93 -5.23
CA VAL A 102 9.51 1.80 -4.69
C VAL A 102 9.97 2.58 -3.47
N ILE A 103 10.48 1.90 -2.44
CA ILE A 103 10.90 2.53 -1.18
C ILE A 103 12.12 3.45 -1.33
N PRO A 104 13.17 3.11 -2.11
CA PRO A 104 14.36 3.96 -2.22
C PRO A 104 14.19 5.23 -3.06
N SER A 105 13.05 5.38 -3.74
CA SER A 105 12.82 6.44 -4.73
C SER A 105 12.42 7.77 -4.12
#